data_AF-A0A3M8SRK3-F1
#
_entry.id   AF-A0A3M8SRK3-F1
#
_cell.length_a   1.000
_cell.length_b   1.000
_cell.length_c   1.000
_cell.angle_alpha   90.00
_cell.angle_beta   90.00
_cell.angle_gamma   90.00
#
_symmetry.space_group_name_H-M   'P 1'
#
loop_
_entity.id
_entity.type
_entity.pdbx_description
1 polymer ?
#
loop_
_entity_poly.entity_id
_entity_poly.type
_entity_poly.pdbx_seq_one_letter_code
_entity_poly.pdbx_strand_id
1 'polypeptide(L)'
;MKPALSGSSSRVFSAGCPTMTVDAVGNALKLTLTVASWEGDDEVLPPEKTQWYKVLGTGKIDDAKGTYTPGADEGDYVIIAGVAKQSGLSWNYSVLPMPYTNVEAQVFAEVNEAFDRLQAARS
;
A
#
# COMPACT_ATOMS: atom_id res chain seq x y z
N MET A 1 -4.23 -25.30 -11.23
CA MET A 1 -4.80 -23.94 -11.15
C MET A 1 -4.57 -23.44 -9.73
N LYS A 2 -3.80 -22.35 -9.57
CA LYS A 2 -3.38 -21.80 -8.27
C LYS A 2 -4.43 -20.76 -7.82
N PRO A 3 -4.93 -20.76 -6.58
CA PRO A 3 -5.86 -19.74 -6.11
C PRO A 3 -5.11 -18.43 -5.86
N ALA A 4 -5.68 -17.32 -6.32
CA ALA A 4 -5.19 -15.97 -6.01
C ALA A 4 -5.67 -15.59 -4.60
N LEU A 5 -4.73 -15.44 -3.67
CA LEU A 5 -5.00 -14.90 -2.33
C LEU A 5 -5.06 -13.38 -2.43
N SER A 6 -6.28 -12.86 -2.58
CA SER A 6 -6.59 -11.44 -2.38
C SER A 6 -6.78 -11.19 -0.88
N GLY A 7 -5.80 -10.53 -0.26
CA GLY A 7 -5.95 -9.99 1.09
C GLY A 7 -6.94 -8.82 1.05
N SER A 8 -8.21 -9.11 1.28
CA SER A 8 -9.27 -8.10 1.34
C SER A 8 -9.16 -7.34 2.66
N SER A 9 -8.42 -6.22 2.66
CA SER A 9 -8.60 -5.17 3.66
C SER A 9 -10.02 -4.63 3.50
N SER A 10 -10.88 -4.82 4.51
CA SER A 10 -12.28 -4.40 4.51
C SER A 10 -12.41 -2.90 4.24
N ARG A 11 -12.89 -2.51 3.06
CA ARG A 11 -13.10 -1.12 2.66
C ARG A 11 -14.56 -0.75 2.89
N VAL A 12 -14.82 0.15 3.84
CA VAL A 12 -16.10 0.86 3.93
C VAL A 12 -16.06 1.93 2.84
N PHE A 13 -16.79 1.69 1.74
CA PHE A 13 -16.95 2.63 0.65
C PHE A 13 -17.87 3.78 1.08
N SER A 14 -17.38 5.02 0.99
CA SER A 14 -18.24 6.21 0.97
C SER A 14 -18.06 6.88 -0.38
N ALA A 15 -19.09 6.80 -1.23
CA ALA A 15 -19.11 7.47 -2.52
C ALA A 15 -18.84 8.98 -2.35
N GLY A 16 -17.95 9.53 -3.17
CA GLY A 16 -17.62 10.97 -3.20
C GLY A 16 -16.45 11.42 -2.30
N CYS A 17 -15.89 10.56 -1.45
CA CYS A 17 -14.70 10.89 -0.67
C CYS A 17 -13.42 10.26 -1.27
N PRO A 18 -12.31 11.01 -1.32
CA PRO A 18 -11.03 10.45 -1.75
C PRO A 18 -10.67 9.23 -0.90
N THR A 19 -10.17 8.17 -1.51
CA THR A 19 -9.79 6.92 -0.85
C THR A 19 -8.29 6.71 -0.99
N MET A 20 -7.63 6.32 0.10
CA MET A 20 -6.22 5.94 0.09
C MET A 20 -6.08 4.42 0.21
N THR A 21 -5.23 3.83 -0.62
CA THR A 21 -4.89 2.41 -0.55
C THR A 21 -3.39 2.24 -0.49
N VAL A 22 -2.97 1.17 0.19
CA VAL A 22 -1.57 0.84 0.38
C VAL A 22 -1.37 -0.63 0.07
N ASP A 23 -0.43 -0.92 -0.82
CA ASP A 23 -0.08 -2.27 -1.25
C ASP A 23 1.41 -2.51 -0.99
N ALA A 24 1.76 -3.66 -0.42
CA ALA A 24 3.16 -4.04 -0.22
C ALA A 24 3.81 -4.44 -1.56
N VAL A 25 4.99 -3.87 -1.84
CA VAL A 25 5.79 -4.16 -3.04
C VAL A 25 7.25 -4.37 -2.60
N GLY A 26 7.60 -5.63 -2.33
CA GLY A 26 8.90 -5.99 -1.78
C GLY A 26 9.11 -5.37 -0.39
N ASN A 27 10.09 -4.47 -0.28
CA ASN A 27 10.42 -3.76 0.96
C ASN A 27 9.82 -2.33 1.02
N ALA A 28 8.98 -1.97 0.06
CA ALA A 28 8.32 -0.68 -0.02
C ALA A 28 6.79 -0.84 -0.03
N LEU A 29 6.11 0.26 0.24
CA LEU A 29 4.66 0.39 0.21
C LEU A 29 4.26 1.26 -0.97
N LYS A 30 3.52 0.70 -1.92
CA LYS A 30 2.90 1.48 -3.00
C LYS A 30 1.68 2.19 -2.45
N LEU A 31 1.64 3.50 -2.65
CA LEU A 31 0.57 4.38 -2.21
C LEU A 31 -0.32 4.69 -3.41
N THR A 32 -1.62 4.75 -3.19
CA THR A 32 -2.58 5.11 -4.24
C THR A 32 -3.69 5.98 -3.67
N LEU A 33 -3.95 7.10 -4.32
CA LEU A 33 -5.03 8.01 -4.00
C LEU A 33 -6.06 7.92 -5.13
N THR A 34 -7.27 7.53 -4.77
CA THR A 34 -8.42 7.45 -5.67
C THR A 34 -9.35 8.60 -5.33
N VAL A 35 -9.80 9.37 -6.33
CA VAL A 35 -10.69 10.52 -6.14
C VAL A 35 -11.95 10.35 -6.98
N ALA A 36 -13.07 10.88 -6.52
CA ALA A 36 -14.29 10.87 -7.30
C ALA A 36 -14.13 11.70 -8.58
N SER A 37 -14.54 11.12 -9.71
CA SER A 37 -14.61 11.83 -10.99
C SER A 37 -15.99 12.44 -11.19
N TRP A 38 -16.05 13.61 -11.83
CA TRP A 38 -17.32 14.23 -12.22
C TRP A 38 -17.97 13.54 -13.43
N GLU A 39 -17.18 12.82 -14.23
CA GLU A 39 -17.61 12.26 -15.52
C GLU A 39 -17.84 10.75 -15.51
N GLY A 40 -17.72 10.08 -14.35
CA GLY A 40 -17.90 8.64 -14.28
C GLY A 40 -17.22 8.00 -13.07
N ASP A 41 -16.56 6.87 -13.30
CA ASP A 41 -15.89 6.08 -12.25
C ASP A 41 -14.76 6.86 -11.58
N ASP A 42 -14.44 6.47 -10.35
CA ASP A 42 -13.37 7.09 -9.56
C ASP A 42 -12.01 7.04 -10.31
N GLU A 43 -11.28 8.15 -10.28
CA GLU A 43 -9.96 8.29 -10.90
C GLU A 43 -8.87 7.90 -9.89
N VAL A 44 -8.03 6.93 -10.26
CA VAL A 44 -6.76 6.69 -9.59
C VAL A 44 -5.77 7.77 -10.02
N LEU A 45 -5.35 8.61 -9.08
CA LEU A 45 -4.40 9.68 -9.37
C LEU A 45 -2.98 9.11 -9.49
N PRO A 46 -2.27 9.40 -10.59
CA PRO A 46 -0.89 9.02 -10.73
C PRO A 46 0.02 9.88 -9.82
N PRO A 47 1.27 9.45 -9.55
CA PRO A 47 2.16 10.15 -8.62
C PRO A 47 2.42 11.62 -8.99
N GLU A 48 2.49 11.96 -10.27
CA GLU A 48 2.68 13.34 -10.72
C GLU A 48 1.53 14.28 -10.32
N LYS A 49 0.29 13.74 -10.24
CA LYS A 49 -0.91 14.47 -9.80
C LYS A 49 -1.15 14.40 -8.28
N THR A 50 -0.34 13.63 -7.56
CA THR A 50 -0.48 13.43 -6.12
C THR A 50 0.70 14.02 -5.37
N GLN A 51 0.43 14.70 -4.27
CA GLN A 51 1.44 15.12 -3.31
C GLN A 51 1.37 14.20 -2.10
N TRP A 52 2.48 13.56 -1.77
CA TRP A 52 2.55 12.66 -0.64
C TRP A 52 3.18 13.36 0.57
N TYR A 53 2.70 12.99 1.75
CA TYR A 53 3.20 13.50 3.02
C TYR A 53 3.43 12.35 3.98
N LYS A 54 4.65 12.26 4.49
CA LYS A 54 4.97 11.44 5.65
C LYS A 54 4.64 12.26 6.90
N VAL A 55 3.43 12.07 7.43
CA VAL A 55 2.93 12.79 8.61
C VAL A 55 3.61 12.25 9.88
N LEU A 56 3.78 10.93 9.96
CA LEU A 56 4.49 10.24 11.01
C LEU A 56 5.28 9.07 10.42
N GLY A 57 6.54 8.92 10.84
CA GLY A 57 7.43 7.85 10.39
C GLY A 57 8.83 8.37 10.07
N THR A 58 9.82 7.48 10.11
CA THR A 58 11.22 7.80 9.84
C THR A 58 11.65 7.47 8.41
N GLY A 59 10.84 6.69 7.67
CA GLY A 59 11.08 6.29 6.29
C GLY A 59 11.09 7.41 5.25
N LYS A 60 11.20 7.01 3.97
CA LYS A 60 11.34 7.93 2.83
C LYS A 60 10.24 7.71 1.82
N ILE A 61 9.71 8.80 1.27
CA ILE A 61 8.78 8.77 0.14
C ILE A 61 9.56 9.03 -1.15
N ASP A 62 9.33 8.20 -2.16
CA ASP A 62 9.69 8.47 -3.55
C ASP A 62 8.44 9.02 -4.25
N ASP A 63 8.34 10.35 -4.32
CA ASP A 63 7.18 11.04 -4.90
C ASP A 63 6.97 10.72 -6.38
N ALA A 64 8.02 10.40 -7.12
CA ALA A 64 7.92 10.07 -8.54
C ALA A 64 7.25 8.71 -8.77
N LYS A 65 7.38 7.79 -7.80
CA LYS A 65 6.79 6.44 -7.88
C LYS A 65 5.55 6.28 -7.02
N GLY A 66 5.30 7.21 -6.10
CA GLY A 66 4.25 7.06 -5.08
C GLY A 66 4.53 5.89 -4.16
N THR A 67 5.78 5.70 -3.74
CA THR A 67 6.18 4.60 -2.86
C THR A 67 6.80 5.10 -1.57
N TYR A 68 6.45 4.49 -0.45
CA TYR A 68 7.07 4.70 0.86
C TYR A 68 7.99 3.54 1.21
N THR A 69 9.24 3.84 1.54
CA THR A 69 10.19 2.88 2.07
C THR A 69 10.37 3.13 3.57
N PRO A 70 9.96 2.20 4.44
CA PRO A 70 10.12 2.33 5.88
C PRO A 70 11.58 2.52 6.30
N GLY A 71 11.79 3.26 7.39
CA GLY A 71 13.08 3.42 8.06
C GLY A 71 13.47 2.20 8.91
N ALA A 72 14.69 2.22 9.44
CA ALA A 72 15.16 1.18 10.37
C ALA A 72 14.49 1.28 11.75
N ASP A 73 14.18 2.51 12.18
CA ASP A 73 13.60 2.82 13.49
C ASP A 73 12.20 3.42 13.30
N GLU A 74 11.29 2.64 12.73
CA GLU A 74 9.87 3.02 12.71
C GLU A 74 9.26 2.75 14.09
N GLY A 75 8.42 3.67 14.57
CA GLY A 75 7.63 3.44 15.79
C GLY A 75 6.54 2.39 15.57
N ASP A 76 5.57 2.30 16.48
CA ASP A 76 4.51 1.28 16.40
C ASP A 76 3.59 1.41 15.17
N TYR A 77 3.58 2.59 14.53
CA TYR A 77 2.82 2.85 13.32
C TYR A 77 3.39 4.06 12.56
N VAL A 78 3.06 4.14 11.27
CA VAL A 78 3.32 5.30 10.41
C VAL A 78 2.02 5.90 9.92
N ILE A 79 2.06 7.19 9.57
CA ILE A 79 0.93 7.90 8.95
C ILE A 79 1.42 8.55 7.67
N ILE A 80 0.78 8.20 6.56
CA ILE A 80 1.08 8.73 5.24
C ILE A 80 -0.19 9.33 4.68
N ALA A 81 -0.11 10.53 4.11
CA ALA A 81 -1.22 11.20 3.45
C ALA A 81 -0.94 11.41 1.96
N GLY A 82 -1.99 11.33 1.15
CA GLY A 82 -1.98 11.71 -0.25
C GLY A 82 -2.96 12.86 -0.48
N VAL A 83 -2.50 13.90 -1.19
CA VAL A 83 -3.29 15.09 -1.53
C VAL A 83 -3.27 15.28 -3.04
N ALA A 84 -4.43 15.45 -3.67
CA ALA A 84 -4.54 15.77 -5.08
C ALA A 84 -4.03 17.20 -5.35
N LYS A 85 -3.05 17.36 -6.24
CA LYS A 85 -2.45 18.68 -6.54
C LYS A 85 -3.40 19.63 -7.26
N GLN A 86 -4.32 19.11 -8.07
CA GLN A 86 -5.20 19.95 -8.90
C GLN A 86 -6.30 20.66 -8.12
N SER A 87 -6.79 20.09 -7.02
CA SER A 87 -7.86 20.71 -6.22
C SER A 87 -7.48 21.01 -4.79
N GLY A 88 -6.44 20.39 -4.21
CA GLY A 88 -6.05 20.50 -2.79
C GLY A 88 -7.12 20.02 -1.78
N LEU A 89 -8.38 19.94 -2.21
CA LEU A 89 -9.56 19.57 -1.44
C LEU A 89 -9.76 18.05 -1.39
N SER A 90 -9.18 17.31 -2.33
CA SER A 90 -9.24 15.85 -2.35
C SER A 90 -7.97 15.28 -1.71
N TRP A 91 -8.07 14.85 -0.45
CA TRP A 91 -6.98 14.23 0.28
C TRP A 91 -7.48 13.12 1.20
N ASN A 92 -6.62 12.14 1.47
CA ASN A 92 -6.87 11.13 2.48
C ASN A 92 -5.53 10.63 3.06
N TYR A 93 -5.58 9.88 4.16
CA TYR A 93 -4.41 9.32 4.82
C TYR A 93 -4.62 7.85 5.16
N SER A 94 -3.53 7.15 5.42
CA SER A 94 -3.52 5.78 5.93
C SER A 94 -2.62 5.71 7.16
N VAL A 95 -3.13 5.04 8.19
CA VAL A 95 -2.39 4.67 9.40
C VAL A 95 -2.01 3.21 9.24
N LEU A 96 -0.71 2.91 9.28
CA LEU A 96 -0.20 1.58 9.04
C LEU A 96 0.56 1.12 10.28
N PRO A 97 0.12 0.03 10.94
CA PRO A 97 0.88 -0.54 12.06
C PRO A 97 2.22 -1.06 11.56
N MET A 98 3.26 -0.89 12.36
CA MET A 98 4.62 -1.32 12.08
C MET A 98 5.07 -2.38 13.10
N PRO A 99 5.78 -3.44 12.66
CA PRO A 99 5.95 -3.82 11.26
C PRO A 99 4.60 -4.19 10.63
N TYR A 100 4.35 -3.76 9.39
CA TYR A 100 3.11 -4.05 8.65
C TYR A 100 3.10 -5.51 8.16
N THR A 101 3.24 -6.47 9.07
CA THR A 101 3.13 -7.93 8.85
C THR A 101 3.58 -8.41 7.46
N ASN A 102 4.79 -7.98 7.03
CA ASN A 102 5.52 -8.71 6.00
C ASN A 102 5.84 -10.12 6.50
N VAL A 103 5.69 -10.40 7.80
CA VAL A 103 5.83 -11.72 8.42
C VAL A 103 4.83 -12.73 7.86
N GLU A 104 3.54 -12.41 7.70
CA GLU A 104 2.57 -13.42 7.21
C GLU A 104 2.76 -13.70 5.71
N ALA A 105 3.10 -12.69 4.92
CA ALA A 105 3.38 -12.82 3.49
C ALA A 105 4.74 -13.49 3.21
N GLN A 106 5.79 -13.15 3.98
CA GLN A 106 7.12 -13.78 3.88
C GLN A 106 7.09 -15.22 4.41
N VAL A 107 6.44 -15.48 5.55
CA VAL A 107 6.29 -16.85 6.07
C VAL A 107 5.51 -17.71 5.08
N PHE A 108 4.44 -17.19 4.46
CA PHE A 108 3.73 -17.95 3.44
C PHE A 108 4.57 -18.21 2.18
N ALA A 109 5.40 -17.26 1.75
CA ALA A 109 6.33 -17.45 0.63
C ALA A 109 7.44 -18.47 0.95
N GLU A 110 8.05 -18.35 2.13
CA GLU A 110 9.11 -19.24 2.61
C GLU A 110 8.60 -20.67 2.84
N VAL A 111 7.42 -20.84 3.43
CA VAL A 111 6.79 -22.15 3.64
C VAL A 111 6.46 -22.82 2.31
N ASN A 112 5.96 -22.06 1.32
CA ASN A 112 5.67 -22.62 0.00
C ASN A 112 6.95 -23.02 -0.75
N GLU A 113 8.01 -22.20 -0.72
CA GLU A 113 9.30 -22.60 -1.30
C GLU A 113 9.89 -23.84 -0.63
N ALA A 114 9.80 -23.93 0.70
CA ALA A 114 10.30 -25.09 1.44
C ALA A 114 9.54 -26.38 1.08
N PHE A 115 8.22 -26.28 0.90
CA PHE A 115 7.39 -27.40 0.51
C PHE A 115 7.68 -27.88 -0.93
N ASP A 116 7.83 -26.96 -1.88
CA ASP A 116 8.16 -27.27 -3.27
C ASP A 116 9.53 -27.97 -3.38
N ARG A 117 10.53 -27.53 -2.60
CA ARG A 117 11.85 -28.19 -2.54
C ARG A 117 11.78 -29.61 -1.97
N LEU A 118 10.95 -29.83 -0.95
CA LEU A 118 10.76 -31.17 -0.36
C LEU A 118 10.05 -32.12 -1.31
N GLN A 119 9.12 -31.62 -2.13
CA GLN A 119 8.46 -32.43 -3.16
C GLN A 119 9.42 -32.79 -4.29
N ALA A 120 10.22 -31.84 -4.76
CA ALA A 120 11.23 -32.08 -5.79
C ALA A 120 12.35 -33.03 -5.34
N ALA A 121 12.62 -33.13 -4.03
CA ALA A 121 13.59 -34.07 -3.47
C ALA A 121 13.03 -35.49 -3.26
N ARG A 122 11.71 -35.69 -3.41
CA ARG A 122 11.03 -37.00 -3.25
C ARG A 122 10.64 -37.67 -4.57
N SER A 123 10.82 -36.98 -5.70
CA SER A 123 10.71 -37.49 -7.07
C SER A 123 12.06 -37.92 -7.61
#